data_AF-A0AAJ3TQ07-F1
#
_entry.id   AF-A0AAJ3TQ07-F1
#
_cell.length_a   1.000
_cell.length_b   1.000
_cell.length_c   1.000
_cell.angle_alpha   90.00
_cell.angle_beta   90.00
_cell.angle_gamma   90.00
#
_symmetry.space_group_name_H-M   'P 1'
#
loop_
_entity.id
_entity.type
_entity.pdbx_description
1 polymer ?
#
loop_
_entity_poly.entity_id
_entity_poly.type
_entity_poly.pdbx_seq_one_letter_code
_entity_poly.pdbx_strand_id
1 'polypeptide(L)'
;MHDAFKNFVGPYLDVDDPETKGVLVFDYTSNEKGSGSIPDSGYRLDHWTLFKLKPGISQAQKQEIINGFLALKNNTKNGVPYLNLIEYGEQNSKEGAERGFGIGFRVSFASEADRNYYEGKPFLTEPGTFDPKHDKYRDFVTPFLDKVLVYDYEVKW
;
A
#
# COMPACT_ATOMS: atom_id res chain seq x y z
N MET A 1 -1.26 -9.67 -27.11
CA MET A 1 -2.37 -9.14 -26.26
C MET A 1 -1.94 -7.90 -25.49
N HIS A 2 -0.79 -7.91 -24.80
CA HIS A 2 -0.27 -6.73 -24.09
C HIS A 2 -0.11 -5.48 -24.98
N ASP A 3 0.55 -5.62 -26.13
CA ASP A 3 0.77 -4.47 -27.05
C ASP A 3 -0.55 -3.94 -27.64
N ALA A 4 -1.50 -4.83 -27.90
CA ALA A 4 -2.84 -4.45 -28.38
C ALA A 4 -3.59 -3.62 -27.33
N PHE A 5 -3.48 -3.98 -26.04
CA PHE A 5 -4.04 -3.19 -24.95
C PHE A 5 -3.37 -1.82 -24.86
N LYS A 6 -2.03 -1.76 -24.89
CA LYS A 6 -1.27 -0.49 -24.87
C LYS A 6 -1.66 0.44 -26.01
N ASN A 7 -1.80 -0.09 -27.23
CA ASN A 7 -2.24 0.69 -28.39
C ASN A 7 -3.68 1.21 -28.25
N PHE A 8 -4.56 0.41 -27.64
CA PHE A 8 -5.95 0.81 -27.41
C PHE A 8 -6.06 1.90 -26.34
N VAL A 9 -5.36 1.76 -25.21
CA VAL A 9 -5.46 2.74 -24.11
C VAL A 9 -4.63 3.99 -24.33
N GLY A 10 -3.55 3.90 -25.11
CA GLY A 10 -2.58 4.98 -25.33
C GLY A 10 -3.19 6.35 -25.63
N PRO A 11 -4.13 6.48 -26.58
CA PRO A 11 -4.80 7.76 -26.88
C PRO A 11 -5.62 8.38 -25.74
N TYR A 12 -5.94 7.59 -24.71
CA TYR A 12 -6.71 8.02 -23.53
C TYR A 12 -5.83 8.32 -22.31
N LEU A 13 -4.52 8.06 -22.41
CA LEU A 13 -3.57 8.35 -21.35
C LEU A 13 -3.03 9.78 -21.52
N ASP A 14 -2.92 10.50 -20.41
CA ASP A 14 -2.21 11.78 -20.38
C ASP A 14 -0.69 11.56 -20.38
N VAL A 15 -0.18 11.07 -21.50
CA VAL A 15 1.25 10.74 -21.67
C VAL A 15 2.14 12.00 -21.70
N ASP A 16 1.54 13.16 -21.91
CA ASP A 16 2.21 14.45 -21.92
C ASP A 16 2.36 15.04 -20.51
N ASP A 17 1.70 14.47 -19.49
CA ASP A 17 1.92 14.81 -18.08
C ASP A 17 3.40 14.59 -17.72
N PRO A 18 4.15 15.67 -17.41
CA PRO A 18 5.59 15.58 -17.16
C PRO A 18 5.93 14.87 -15.84
N GLU A 19 4.98 14.74 -14.92
CA GLU A 19 5.14 14.10 -13.62
C GLU A 19 4.74 12.63 -13.64
N THR A 20 3.68 12.28 -14.36
CA THR A 20 3.07 10.94 -14.29
C THR A 20 3.19 10.14 -15.58
N LYS A 21 3.31 10.81 -16.73
CA LYS A 21 3.23 10.21 -18.07
C LYS A 21 1.98 9.33 -18.24
N GLY A 22 0.92 9.61 -17.49
CA GLY A 22 -0.36 8.92 -17.52
C GLY A 22 -0.35 7.48 -16.99
N VAL A 23 0.79 6.94 -16.51
CA VAL A 23 0.90 5.52 -16.14
C VAL A 23 1.68 5.34 -14.84
N LEU A 24 1.18 4.44 -13.99
CA LEU A 24 1.94 3.85 -12.88
C LEU A 24 1.94 2.34 -13.06
N VAL A 25 3.13 1.74 -13.16
CA VAL A 25 3.29 0.27 -13.14
C VAL A 25 4.16 -0.12 -11.96
N PHE A 26 3.65 -1.05 -11.18
CA PHE A 26 4.35 -1.59 -10.04
C PHE A 26 4.13 -3.09 -9.98
N ASP A 27 5.20 -3.82 -10.26
CA ASP A 27 5.30 -5.24 -10.00
C ASP A 27 6.12 -5.40 -8.72
N TYR A 28 5.76 -6.36 -7.87
CA TYR A 28 6.57 -6.74 -6.72
C TYR A 28 6.39 -8.21 -6.39
N THR A 29 7.32 -8.72 -5.59
CA THR A 29 7.19 -10.03 -4.97
C THR A 29 6.77 -9.85 -3.52
N SER A 30 5.59 -10.36 -3.19
CA SER A 30 5.08 -10.39 -1.81
C SER A 30 5.93 -11.32 -0.93
N ASN A 31 6.17 -10.90 0.32
CA ASN A 31 6.72 -11.75 1.38
C ASN A 31 5.78 -12.89 1.81
N GLU A 32 4.50 -12.85 1.41
CA GLU A 32 3.46 -13.84 1.71
C GLU A 32 3.10 -14.70 0.48
N LYS A 33 3.90 -14.65 -0.60
CA LYS A 33 3.63 -15.39 -1.84
C LYS A 33 3.42 -16.88 -1.56
N GLY A 34 2.23 -17.38 -1.85
CA GLY A 34 1.86 -18.80 -1.72
C GLY A 34 1.41 -19.23 -0.31
N SER A 35 1.21 -18.31 0.64
CA SER A 35 0.80 -18.65 2.01
C SER A 35 -0.71 -18.90 2.19
N GLY A 36 -1.55 -18.69 1.15
CA GLY A 36 -3.00 -18.89 1.23
C GLY A 36 -3.74 -17.87 2.12
N SER A 37 -3.08 -16.76 2.44
CA SER A 37 -3.56 -15.69 3.33
C SER A 37 -4.54 -14.71 2.66
N ILE A 38 -4.85 -14.90 1.38
CA ILE A 38 -5.82 -14.13 0.63
C ILE A 38 -7.08 -14.98 0.47
N PRO A 39 -8.27 -14.49 0.85
CA PRO A 39 -9.52 -15.19 0.57
C PRO A 39 -9.72 -15.38 -0.94
N ASP A 40 -10.01 -16.61 -1.37
CA ASP A 40 -10.35 -16.95 -2.76
C ASP A 40 -11.79 -16.56 -3.14
N SER A 41 -12.60 -16.14 -2.17
CA SER A 41 -13.97 -15.67 -2.36
C SER A 41 -14.42 -14.79 -1.18
N GLY A 42 -15.53 -14.05 -1.37
CA GLY A 42 -16.09 -13.17 -0.35
C GLY A 42 -15.65 -11.71 -0.48
N TYR A 43 -16.16 -10.86 0.43
CA TYR A 43 -15.80 -9.44 0.48
C TYR A 43 -14.33 -9.27 0.88
N ARG A 44 -13.61 -8.44 0.13
CA ARG A 44 -12.24 -8.05 0.42
C ARG A 44 -12.01 -6.63 -0.07
N LEU A 45 -11.49 -5.79 0.81
CA LEU A 45 -10.99 -4.46 0.47
C LEU A 45 -9.47 -4.48 0.60
N ASP A 46 -8.77 -4.16 -0.48
CA ASP A 46 -7.32 -4.04 -0.51
C ASP A 46 -6.92 -2.56 -0.50
N HIS A 47 -6.07 -2.18 0.45
CA HIS A 47 -5.47 -0.87 0.61
C HIS A 47 -4.00 -0.96 0.23
N TRP A 48 -3.61 -0.22 -0.79
CA TRP A 48 -2.25 -0.17 -1.30
C TRP A 48 -1.58 1.11 -0.87
N THR A 49 -0.37 0.99 -0.35
CA THR A 49 0.46 2.13 0.02
C THR A 49 1.82 1.99 -0.65
N LEU A 50 2.16 2.92 -1.54
CA LEU A 50 3.47 2.97 -2.18
C LEU A 50 4.31 4.10 -1.59
N PHE A 51 5.52 3.77 -1.16
CA PHE A 51 6.47 4.73 -0.61
C PHE A 51 7.57 5.08 -1.60
N LYS A 52 7.74 6.38 -1.78
CA LYS A 52 8.96 6.98 -2.31
C LYS A 52 9.72 7.56 -1.11
N LEU A 53 10.88 6.97 -0.81
CA LEU A 53 11.74 7.44 0.29
C LEU A 53 12.51 8.68 -0.13
N LYS A 54 12.87 9.53 0.84
CA LYS A 54 13.79 10.65 0.62
C LYS A 54 15.17 10.15 0.16
N PRO A 55 15.95 10.99 -0.54
CA PRO A 55 17.35 10.69 -0.82
C PRO A 55 18.15 10.45 0.47
N GLY A 56 19.13 9.54 0.42
CA GLY A 56 20.05 9.30 1.54
C GLY A 56 19.52 8.38 2.66
N ILE A 57 18.32 7.81 2.53
CA ILE A 57 17.84 6.78 3.44
C ILE A 57 18.70 5.52 3.29
N SER A 58 19.31 5.09 4.40
CA SER A 58 20.14 3.89 4.45
C SER A 58 19.30 2.62 4.34
N GLN A 59 19.95 1.50 3.98
CA GLN A 59 19.28 0.20 3.94
C GLN A 59 18.73 -0.22 5.32
N ALA A 60 19.41 0.13 6.40
CA ALA A 60 18.94 -0.15 7.77
C ALA A 60 17.64 0.61 8.07
N GLN A 61 17.59 1.92 7.78
CA GLN A 61 16.37 2.72 7.94
C GLN A 61 15.24 2.23 7.04
N LYS A 62 15.54 1.87 5.78
CA LYS A 62 14.56 1.25 4.88
C LYS A 62 13.97 -0.03 5.49
N GLN A 63 14.80 -0.86 6.10
CA GLN A 63 14.34 -2.08 6.76
C GLN A 63 13.52 -1.78 8.03
N GLU A 64 13.87 -0.77 8.81
CA GLU A 64 13.07 -0.32 9.96
C GLU A 64 11.67 0.17 9.54
N ILE A 65 11.58 0.92 8.43
CA ILE A 65 10.31 1.37 7.85
C ILE A 65 9.44 0.16 7.48
N ILE A 66 10.01 -0.82 6.80
CA ILE A 66 9.32 -2.06 6.41
C ILE A 66 8.87 -2.84 7.64
N ASN A 67 9.78 -3.08 8.58
CA ASN A 67 9.49 -3.84 9.79
C ASN A 67 8.39 -3.19 10.64
N GLY A 68 8.42 -1.85 10.75
CA GLY A 68 7.38 -1.09 11.44
C GLY A 68 6.00 -1.24 10.80
N PHE A 69 5.93 -1.26 9.46
CA PHE A 69 4.68 -1.49 8.74
C PHE A 69 4.17 -2.92 8.97
N LEU A 70 5.04 -3.92 8.79
CA LEU A 70 4.67 -5.33 8.95
C LEU A 70 4.21 -5.66 10.38
N ALA A 71 4.79 -4.98 11.39
CA ALA A 71 4.38 -5.15 12.78
C ALA A 71 2.92 -4.76 13.04
N LEU A 72 2.31 -3.92 12.20
CA LEU A 72 0.90 -3.55 12.31
C LEU A 72 -0.03 -4.76 12.19
N LYS A 73 0.38 -5.84 11.51
CA LYS A 73 -0.40 -7.10 11.39
C LYS A 73 -0.81 -7.66 12.75
N ASN A 74 -0.03 -7.39 13.80
CA ASN A 74 -0.27 -7.86 15.16
C ASN A 74 -1.22 -6.95 15.97
N ASN A 75 -1.82 -5.95 15.34
CA ASN A 75 -2.74 -5.03 16.00
C ASN A 75 -4.13 -5.62 16.15
N THR A 76 -4.85 -5.13 17.15
CA THR A 76 -6.18 -5.62 17.50
C THR A 76 -7.12 -4.44 17.69
N LYS A 77 -8.37 -4.61 17.23
CA LYS A 77 -9.49 -3.72 17.50
C LYS A 77 -10.32 -4.38 18.61
N ASN A 78 -10.41 -3.73 19.78
CA ASN A 78 -11.08 -4.28 20.97
C ASN A 78 -10.58 -5.68 21.39
N GLY A 79 -9.27 -5.94 21.25
CA GLY A 79 -8.66 -7.23 21.59
C GLY A 79 -8.80 -8.32 20.53
N VAL A 80 -9.42 -8.03 19.38
CA VAL A 80 -9.58 -8.97 18.26
C VAL A 80 -8.74 -8.53 17.06
N PRO A 81 -7.97 -9.42 16.41
CA PRO A 81 -7.29 -9.12 15.15
C PRO A 81 -8.28 -8.69 14.07
N TYR A 82 -7.93 -7.67 13.28
CA TYR A 82 -8.83 -7.09 12.28
C TYR A 82 -8.18 -6.90 10.90
N LEU A 83 -6.88 -7.20 10.79
CA LEU A 83 -6.10 -7.15 9.56
C LEU A 83 -5.92 -8.57 9.03
N ASN A 84 -6.45 -8.86 7.84
CA ASN A 84 -6.38 -10.21 7.26
C ASN A 84 -4.99 -10.48 6.67
N LEU A 85 -4.44 -9.47 6.00
CA LEU A 85 -3.15 -9.53 5.32
C LEU A 85 -2.43 -8.20 5.50
N ILE A 86 -1.12 -8.30 5.76
CA ILE A 86 -0.17 -7.25 5.47
C ILE A 86 1.00 -7.92 4.78
N GLU A 87 1.33 -7.42 3.59
CA GLU A 87 2.49 -7.83 2.82
C GLU A 87 3.19 -6.62 2.22
N TYR A 88 4.42 -6.84 1.75
CA TYR A 88 5.19 -5.85 1.03
C TYR A 88 5.99 -6.47 -0.11
N GLY A 89 6.48 -5.62 -0.99
CA GLY A 89 7.65 -5.92 -1.81
C GLY A 89 8.27 -4.68 -2.40
N GLU A 90 9.42 -4.88 -3.02
CA GLU A 90 10.13 -3.83 -3.73
C GLU A 90 9.71 -3.79 -5.19
N GLN A 91 9.77 -2.59 -5.77
CA GLN A 91 9.52 -2.40 -7.19
C GLN A 91 10.45 -3.33 -7.98
N ASN A 92 9.87 -4.12 -8.89
CA ASN A 92 10.64 -4.94 -9.82
C ASN A 92 10.14 -4.88 -11.28
N SER A 93 9.22 -3.96 -11.59
CA SER A 93 8.73 -3.77 -12.96
C SER A 93 9.79 -3.10 -13.83
N LYS A 94 9.93 -3.58 -15.06
CA LYS A 94 10.88 -3.07 -16.06
C LYS A 94 10.27 -2.00 -16.97
N GLU A 95 9.04 -1.55 -16.67
CA GLU A 95 8.30 -0.62 -17.53
C GLU A 95 8.74 0.85 -17.37
N GLY A 96 9.54 1.19 -16.36
CA GLY A 96 10.04 2.56 -16.15
C GLY A 96 8.95 3.57 -15.78
N ALA A 97 7.81 3.09 -15.29
CA ALA A 97 6.63 3.86 -14.94
C ALA A 97 6.40 3.92 -13.42
N GLU A 98 7.39 3.55 -12.61
CA GLU A 98 7.29 3.50 -11.15
C GLU A 98 7.32 4.87 -10.47
N ARG A 99 7.69 5.93 -11.20
CA ARG A 99 7.65 7.33 -10.72
C ARG A 99 8.45 7.54 -9.41
N GLY A 100 9.47 6.72 -9.19
CA GLY A 100 10.33 6.73 -8.00
C GLY A 100 9.76 6.00 -6.78
N PHE A 101 8.56 5.42 -6.85
CA PHE A 101 8.04 4.57 -5.77
C PHE A 101 8.81 3.24 -5.75
N GLY A 102 9.44 2.94 -4.62
CA GLY A 102 10.37 1.81 -4.50
C GLY A 102 9.86 0.66 -3.63
N ILE A 103 8.87 0.92 -2.78
CA ILE A 103 8.33 -0.05 -1.83
C ILE A 103 6.82 0.02 -1.90
N GLY A 104 6.16 -1.12 -2.07
CA GLY A 104 4.72 -1.26 -2.01
C GLY A 104 4.30 -2.11 -0.83
N PHE A 105 3.22 -1.71 -0.17
CA PHE A 105 2.53 -2.46 0.86
C PHE A 105 1.10 -2.73 0.41
N ARG A 106 0.59 -3.92 0.72
CA ARG A 106 -0.83 -4.26 0.57
C ARG A 106 -1.39 -4.70 1.91
N VAL A 107 -2.50 -4.10 2.29
CA VAL A 107 -3.31 -4.46 3.45
C VAL A 107 -4.67 -4.94 2.98
N SER A 108 -5.15 -6.06 3.51
CA SER A 108 -6.50 -6.56 3.19
C SER A 108 -7.41 -6.56 4.41
N PHE A 109 -8.63 -6.06 4.22
CA PHE A 109 -9.66 -5.95 5.24
C PHE A 109 -10.90 -6.79 4.88
N ALA A 110 -11.58 -7.29 5.91
CA ALA A 110 -12.88 -7.95 5.78
C ALA A 110 -14.05 -6.95 5.73
N SER A 111 -13.82 -5.67 5.99
CA SER A 111 -14.85 -4.63 5.98
C SER A 111 -14.28 -3.22 5.80
N GLU A 112 -15.08 -2.29 5.29
CA GLU A 112 -14.73 -0.85 5.27
C GLU A 112 -14.52 -0.30 6.68
N ALA A 113 -15.27 -0.77 7.67
CA ALA A 113 -15.17 -0.31 9.05
C ALA A 113 -13.81 -0.67 9.70
N ASP A 114 -13.19 -1.76 9.25
CA ASP A 114 -11.85 -2.15 9.66
C ASP A 114 -10.78 -1.31 8.94
N ARG A 115 -10.97 -1.02 7.65
CA ARG A 115 -10.12 -0.07 6.91
C ARG A 115 -10.16 1.32 7.55
N ASN A 116 -11.34 1.83 7.86
CA ASN A 116 -11.51 3.16 8.47
C ASN A 116 -10.85 3.24 9.85
N TYR A 117 -10.97 2.17 10.66
CA TYR A 117 -10.28 2.10 11.95
C TYR A 117 -8.75 2.08 11.80
N TYR A 118 -8.23 1.33 10.82
CA TYR A 118 -6.80 1.30 10.48
C TYR A 118 -6.30 2.69 10.09
N GLU A 119 -6.89 3.31 9.06
CA GLU A 119 -6.45 4.61 8.54
C GLU A 119 -6.53 5.70 9.61
N GLY A 120 -7.65 5.77 10.33
CA GLY A 120 -7.84 6.70 11.42
C GLY A 120 -7.83 8.16 10.96
N LYS A 121 -6.81 8.91 11.41
CA LYS A 121 -6.71 10.35 11.17
C LYS A 121 -6.35 10.67 9.71
N PRO A 122 -6.84 11.81 9.17
CA PRO A 122 -7.57 12.86 9.88
C PRO A 122 -9.08 12.62 10.02
N PHE A 123 -9.61 11.51 9.48
CA PHE A 123 -11.06 11.27 9.41
C PHE A 123 -11.66 10.81 10.74
N LEU A 124 -10.92 10.02 11.52
CA LEU A 124 -11.30 9.59 12.87
C LEU A 124 -10.25 10.09 13.88
N THR A 125 -10.65 11.04 14.73
CA THR A 125 -9.75 11.73 15.66
C THR A 125 -9.99 11.39 17.13
N GLU A 126 -11.17 10.88 17.47
CA GLU A 126 -11.55 10.61 18.85
C GLU A 126 -10.81 9.37 19.40
N PRO A 127 -10.29 9.41 20.63
CA PRO A 127 -9.66 8.24 21.25
C PRO A 127 -10.56 7.01 21.22
N GLY A 128 -10.00 5.87 20.83
CA GLY A 128 -10.74 4.60 20.72
C GLY A 128 -11.45 4.38 19.38
N THR A 129 -11.48 5.39 18.48
CA THR A 129 -12.11 5.27 17.16
C THR A 129 -11.15 4.90 16.03
N PHE A 130 -9.84 4.92 16.28
CA PHE A 130 -8.79 4.56 15.32
C PHE A 130 -7.70 3.69 15.96
N ASP A 131 -6.86 3.07 15.13
CA ASP A 131 -5.70 2.29 15.57
C ASP A 131 -4.55 3.22 16.02
N PRO A 132 -4.27 3.34 17.33
CA PRO A 132 -3.23 4.24 17.83
C PRO A 132 -1.82 3.79 17.44
N LYS A 133 -1.62 2.53 17.06
CA LYS A 133 -0.31 2.03 16.61
C LYS A 133 -0.07 2.36 15.13
N HIS A 134 -1.11 2.31 14.29
CA HIS A 134 -1.00 2.84 12.92
C HIS A 134 -0.72 4.34 12.94
N ASP A 135 -1.42 5.11 13.81
CA ASP A 135 -1.20 6.55 13.99
C ASP A 135 0.26 6.87 14.36
N LYS A 136 0.81 6.13 15.33
CA LYS A 136 2.23 6.25 15.72
C LYS A 136 3.20 5.84 14.61
N TYR A 137 2.87 4.81 13.84
CA TYR A 137 3.69 4.40 12.71
C TYR A 137 3.72 5.49 11.63
N ARG A 138 2.57 6.11 11.34
CA ARG A 138 2.49 7.26 10.42
C ARG A 138 3.42 8.38 10.87
N ASP A 139 3.39 8.74 12.15
CA ASP A 139 4.25 9.78 12.71
C ASP A 139 5.75 9.41 12.62
N PHE A 140 6.08 8.15 12.88
CA PHE A 140 7.45 7.62 12.72
C PHE A 140 7.94 7.66 11.28
N VAL A 141 7.11 7.25 10.30
CA VAL A 141 7.55 7.06 8.92
C VAL A 141 7.60 8.38 8.13
N THR A 142 6.75 9.35 8.46
CA THR A 142 6.60 10.63 7.74
C THR A 142 7.93 11.36 7.48
N PRO A 143 8.89 11.45 8.42
CA PRO A 143 10.17 12.10 8.17
C PRO A 143 11.02 11.46 7.07
N PHE A 144 10.80 10.18 6.73
CA PHE A 144 11.56 9.44 5.72
C PHE A 144 10.95 9.49 4.31
N LEU A 145 9.72 9.98 4.17
CA LEU A 145 8.94 9.91 2.94
C LEU A 145 9.09 11.18 2.09
N ASP A 146 9.39 11.01 0.81
CA ASP A 146 9.30 12.07 -0.21
C ASP A 146 7.88 12.15 -0.77
N LYS A 147 7.30 11.00 -1.14
CA LYS A 147 5.91 10.88 -1.58
C LYS A 147 5.28 9.58 -1.10
N VAL A 148 3.96 9.61 -0.94
CA VAL A 148 3.10 8.44 -0.69
C VAL A 148 2.02 8.42 -1.75
N LEU A 149 1.74 7.23 -2.29
CA LEU A 149 0.55 6.98 -3.09
C LEU A 149 -0.30 5.96 -2.37
N VAL A 150 -1.59 6.25 -2.23
CA VAL A 150 -2.57 5.37 -1.61
C VAL A 150 -3.65 5.02 -2.62
N TYR A 151 -4.04 3.74 -2.67
CA TYR A 151 -5.10 3.28 -3.55
C TYR A 151 -5.90 2.15 -2.91
N ASP A 152 -7.20 2.35 -2.79
CA ASP A 152 -8.15 1.39 -2.25
C ASP A 152 -9.01 0.81 -3.36
N TYR A 153 -9.25 -0.50 -3.31
CA TYR A 153 -10.30 -1.11 -4.13
C TYR A 153 -10.95 -2.29 -3.42
N GLU A 154 -12.22 -2.48 -3.73
CA GLU A 154 -12.93 -3.71 -3.43
C GLU A 154 -12.63 -4.74 -4.50
N VAL A 155 -12.27 -5.95 -4.08
CA VAL A 155 -12.04 -7.05 -5.01
C VAL A 155 -13.38 -7.54 -5.55
N LYS A 156 -13.50 -7.56 -6.88
CA LYS A 156 -14.66 -8.10 -7.61
C LYS A 156 -14.24 -9.41 -8.27
N TRP A 157 -15.08 -10.44 -8.13
CA TRP A 157 -14.91 -11.78 -8.69
C TRP A 157 -15.81 -11.97 -9.90
#